data_AF-X6CJW2-F1
#
_entry.id   AF-X6CJW2-F1
#
_cell.length_a   1.000
_cell.length_b   1.000
_cell.length_c   1.000
_cell.angle_alpha   90.00
_cell.angle_beta   90.00
_cell.angle_gamma   90.00
#
_symmetry.space_group_name_H-M   'P 1'
#
loop_
_entity.id
_entity.type
_entity.pdbx_description
1 polymer ?
#
loop_
_entity_poly.entity_id
_entity_poly.type
_entity_poly.pdbx_seq_one_letter_code
_entity_poly.pdbx_strand_id
1 'polypeptide(L)'
;MSESDRQGLQKLGEDLPGLWHSPSTTAAERKGILRLIICEVVLDQKRFQGQVWFKILWQTGATSEHSLQRRVHAYGDYINLERLRSRVIELNAAGKMDKEIAVASNAEGFVAAGGCAFKSEKVWLLRTRWGIPTVKINGTSANPDRWPDGTYSVQGAAAALASHPKPSLTTSPAAGSRDASSQRGSRGKSNSQTIRSTRCGRGPLVRLRRGPPCASMARKRGCALKVVLTSVVSSTA
;
A
#
# COMPACT_ATOMS: atom_id res chain seq x y z
N MET A 1 -37.01 -7.66 -31.45
CA MET A 1 -36.40 -6.31 -31.34
C MET A 1 -36.84 -5.52 -32.54
N SER A 2 -37.43 -4.34 -32.34
CA SER A 2 -37.90 -3.51 -33.46
C SER A 2 -36.73 -2.83 -34.15
N GLU A 3 -36.95 -2.32 -35.37
CA GLU A 3 -35.94 -1.55 -36.10
C GLU A 3 -35.58 -0.25 -35.36
N SER A 4 -36.58 0.39 -34.72
CA SER A 4 -36.37 1.54 -33.84
C SER A 4 -35.43 1.21 -32.68
N ASP A 5 -35.60 0.04 -32.04
CA ASP A 5 -34.72 -0.40 -30.96
C ASP A 5 -33.30 -0.65 -31.45
N ARG A 6 -33.14 -1.24 -32.66
CA ARG A 6 -31.82 -1.47 -33.27
C ARG A 6 -31.08 -0.16 -33.54
N GLN A 7 -31.77 0.81 -34.14
CA GLN A 7 -31.20 2.13 -34.44
C GLN A 7 -30.86 2.90 -33.16
N GLY A 8 -31.70 2.80 -32.14
CA GLY A 8 -31.43 3.38 -30.82
C GLY A 8 -30.18 2.78 -30.18
N LEU A 9 -30.03 1.46 -30.21
CA LEU A 9 -28.84 0.78 -29.70
C LEU A 9 -27.58 1.09 -30.51
N GLN A 10 -27.69 1.24 -31.83
CA GLN A 10 -26.55 1.59 -32.68
C GLN A 10 -26.02 3.00 -32.34
N LYS A 11 -26.91 3.99 -32.26
CA LYS A 11 -26.54 5.36 -31.86
C LYS A 11 -25.89 5.39 -30.47
N LEU A 12 -26.42 4.59 -29.54
CA LEU A 12 -25.85 4.46 -28.20
C LEU A 12 -24.46 3.82 -28.21
N GLY A 13 -24.24 2.84 -29.09
CA GLY A 13 -22.94 2.19 -29.27
C GLY A 13 -21.90 3.10 -29.93
N GLU A 14 -22.31 3.97 -30.84
CA GLU A 14 -21.44 4.96 -31.51
C GLU A 14 -20.89 6.00 -30.52
N ASP A 15 -21.67 6.40 -29.51
CA ASP A 15 -21.22 7.31 -28.43
C ASP A 15 -21.02 6.59 -27.08
N LEU A 16 -20.26 5.49 -27.10
CA LEU A 16 -19.92 4.77 -25.87
C LEU A 16 -19.11 5.64 -24.87
N PRO A 17 -18.13 6.48 -25.27
CA PRO A 17 -17.43 7.35 -24.35
C PRO A 17 -18.36 8.35 -23.65
N GLY A 18 -19.27 9.00 -24.38
CA GLY A 18 -20.24 9.92 -23.80
C GLY A 18 -21.17 9.23 -22.81
N LEU A 19 -21.70 8.07 -23.17
CA LEU A 19 -22.49 7.23 -22.28
C LEU A 19 -21.71 6.83 -21.02
N TRP A 20 -20.46 6.41 -21.17
CA TRP A 20 -19.64 5.94 -20.05
C TRP A 20 -19.37 7.04 -19.02
N HIS A 21 -19.10 8.26 -19.49
CA HIS A 21 -18.80 9.41 -18.63
C HIS A 21 -20.03 10.18 -18.16
N SER A 22 -21.23 9.88 -18.67
CA SER A 22 -22.45 10.54 -18.26
C SER A 22 -22.74 10.38 -16.76
N PRO A 23 -23.10 11.47 -16.04
CA PRO A 23 -23.57 11.39 -14.65
C PRO A 23 -24.84 10.56 -14.47
N SER A 24 -25.70 10.49 -15.50
CA SER A 24 -26.94 9.72 -15.46
C SER A 24 -26.72 8.21 -15.53
N THR A 25 -25.57 7.78 -16.07
CA THR A 25 -25.22 6.35 -16.13
C THR A 25 -24.73 5.89 -14.77
N THR A 26 -25.44 4.93 -14.21
CA THR A 26 -25.16 4.34 -12.90
C THR A 26 -23.98 3.36 -12.96
N ALA A 27 -23.40 3.04 -11.79
CA ALA A 27 -22.38 2.00 -11.71
C ALA A 27 -22.90 0.61 -12.14
N ALA A 28 -24.19 0.34 -11.92
CA ALA A 28 -24.82 -0.90 -12.32
C ALA A 28 -24.92 -1.01 -13.86
N GLU A 29 -25.31 0.06 -14.53
CA GLU A 29 -25.38 0.12 -16.00
C GLU A 29 -23.99 0.01 -16.64
N ARG A 30 -22.98 0.75 -16.13
CA ARG A 30 -21.59 0.60 -16.58
C ARG A 30 -21.10 -0.85 -16.47
N LYS A 31 -21.44 -1.52 -15.37
CA LYS A 31 -21.12 -2.95 -15.19
C LYS A 31 -21.88 -3.85 -16.17
N GLY A 32 -23.12 -3.51 -16.51
CA GLY A 32 -23.89 -4.15 -17.58
C GLY A 32 -23.20 -4.04 -18.93
N ILE A 33 -22.81 -2.83 -19.32
CA ILE A 33 -22.06 -2.55 -20.55
C ILE A 33 -20.78 -3.39 -20.60
N LEU A 34 -19.97 -3.40 -19.53
CA LEU A 34 -18.74 -4.19 -19.49
C LEU A 34 -18.99 -5.68 -19.73
N ARG A 35 -20.07 -6.24 -19.17
CA ARG A 35 -20.42 -7.67 -19.38
C ARG A 35 -20.82 -7.97 -20.82
N LEU A 36 -21.38 -6.99 -21.54
CA LEU A 36 -21.77 -7.15 -22.93
C LEU A 36 -20.57 -7.08 -23.87
N ILE A 37 -19.55 -6.28 -23.55
CA ILE A 37 -18.40 -6.06 -24.47
C ILE A 37 -17.18 -6.94 -24.15
N ILE A 38 -17.04 -7.42 -22.92
CA ILE A 38 -15.94 -8.29 -22.50
C ILE A 38 -16.35 -9.76 -22.65
N CYS A 39 -15.54 -10.51 -23.39
CA CYS A 39 -15.67 -11.96 -23.49
C CYS A 39 -14.97 -12.66 -22.32
N GLU A 40 -13.70 -12.35 -22.10
CA GLU A 40 -12.89 -12.98 -21.05
C GLU A 40 -11.81 -12.02 -20.53
N VAL A 41 -11.47 -12.16 -19.25
CA VAL A 41 -10.30 -11.52 -18.66
C VAL A 41 -9.38 -12.60 -18.11
N VAL A 42 -8.14 -12.62 -18.61
CA VAL A 42 -7.07 -13.50 -18.14
C VAL A 42 -6.17 -12.69 -17.20
N LEU A 43 -5.94 -13.18 -15.98
CA LEU A 43 -5.06 -12.56 -14.99
C LEU A 43 -3.81 -13.41 -14.75
N ASP A 44 -2.64 -12.75 -14.77
CA ASP A 44 -1.37 -13.35 -14.37
C ASP A 44 -0.65 -12.45 -13.33
N GLN A 45 -0.50 -12.99 -12.11
CA GLN A 45 0.17 -12.30 -10.99
C GLN A 45 1.65 -12.65 -10.86
N LYS A 46 2.14 -13.63 -11.64
CA LYS A 46 3.52 -14.11 -11.61
C LYS A 46 4.36 -13.55 -12.75
N ARG A 47 3.71 -13.09 -13.83
CA ARG A 47 4.39 -12.51 -15.00
C ARG A 47 5.32 -11.35 -14.64
N PHE A 48 4.88 -10.46 -13.75
CA PHE A 48 5.66 -9.31 -13.33
C PHE A 48 5.63 -9.14 -11.81
N GLN A 49 6.80 -8.91 -11.20
CA GLN A 49 6.89 -8.64 -9.77
C GLN A 49 6.14 -7.34 -9.41
N GLY A 50 5.42 -7.37 -8.28
CA GLY A 50 4.66 -6.21 -7.81
C GLY A 50 3.47 -5.79 -8.65
N GLN A 51 3.09 -6.56 -9.67
CA GLN A 51 2.00 -6.24 -10.58
C GLN A 51 1.01 -7.39 -10.75
N VAL A 52 -0.17 -7.08 -11.26
CA VAL A 52 -1.05 -8.02 -11.93
C VAL A 52 -1.10 -7.62 -13.40
N TRP A 53 -0.63 -8.53 -14.26
CA TRP A 53 -0.86 -8.40 -15.70
C TRP A 53 -2.23 -8.98 -16.02
N PHE A 54 -2.93 -8.37 -16.98
CA PHE A 54 -4.18 -8.91 -17.49
C PHE A 54 -4.36 -8.67 -18.97
N LYS A 55 -5.09 -9.58 -19.59
CA LYS A 55 -5.52 -9.50 -20.98
C LYS A 55 -7.04 -9.54 -21.05
N ILE A 56 -7.61 -8.58 -21.77
CA ILE A 56 -9.04 -8.52 -22.06
C ILE A 56 -9.23 -9.07 -23.46
N LEU A 57 -10.09 -10.08 -23.58
CA LEU A 57 -10.62 -10.56 -24.84
C LEU A 57 -11.99 -9.90 -25.02
N TRP A 58 -12.14 -9.14 -26.10
CA TRP A 58 -13.38 -8.44 -26.42
C TRP A 58 -14.32 -9.37 -27.20
N GLN A 59 -15.63 -9.13 -27.13
CA GLN A 59 -16.60 -9.91 -27.93
C GLN A 59 -16.38 -9.77 -29.44
N THR A 60 -15.70 -8.71 -29.90
CA THR A 60 -15.30 -8.50 -31.29
C THR A 60 -14.14 -9.41 -31.75
N GLY A 61 -13.54 -10.18 -30.85
CA GLY A 61 -12.31 -10.95 -31.10
C GLY A 61 -11.02 -10.15 -30.94
N ALA A 62 -11.10 -8.83 -30.79
CA ALA A 62 -9.95 -8.00 -30.44
C ALA A 62 -9.39 -8.39 -29.06
N THR A 63 -8.12 -8.05 -28.81
CA THR A 63 -7.52 -8.22 -27.48
C THR A 63 -6.74 -6.99 -27.05
N SER A 64 -6.78 -6.66 -25.76
CA SER A 64 -5.92 -5.64 -25.16
C SER A 64 -5.21 -6.18 -23.93
N GLU A 65 -3.95 -5.75 -23.72
CA GLU A 65 -3.10 -6.20 -22.62
C GLU A 65 -2.70 -5.02 -21.74
N HIS A 66 -2.73 -5.22 -20.44
CA HIS A 66 -2.53 -4.17 -19.45
C HIS A 66 -1.82 -4.73 -18.21
N SER A 67 -1.26 -3.85 -17.39
CA SER A 67 -0.77 -4.23 -16.06
C SER A 67 -1.08 -3.16 -15.03
N LEU A 68 -1.29 -3.58 -13.79
CA LEU A 68 -1.55 -2.70 -12.66
C LEU A 68 -0.66 -3.07 -11.49
N GLN A 69 -0.12 -2.08 -10.79
CA GLN A 69 0.59 -2.30 -9.54
C GLN A 69 -0.35 -2.94 -8.52
N ARG A 70 0.09 -4.06 -7.91
CA ARG A 70 -0.69 -4.76 -6.89
C ARG A 70 -0.24 -4.37 -5.50
N ARG A 71 -1.16 -4.48 -4.53
CA ARG A 71 -0.79 -4.42 -3.12
C ARG A 71 0.16 -5.56 -2.79
N VAL A 72 1.32 -5.24 -2.26
CA VAL A 72 2.35 -6.20 -1.81
C VAL A 72 2.59 -6.05 -0.32
N HIS A 73 2.94 -7.16 0.34
CA HIS A 73 3.17 -7.16 1.79
C HIS A 73 4.56 -6.68 2.18
N ALA A 74 5.52 -6.77 1.25
CA ALA A 74 6.92 -6.41 1.46
C ALA A 74 7.44 -5.58 0.28
N TYR A 75 8.35 -4.66 0.59
CA TYR A 75 9.02 -3.85 -0.43
C TYR A 75 9.96 -4.65 -1.35
N GLY A 76 10.32 -5.89 -1.01
CA GLY A 76 11.07 -6.76 -1.92
C GLY A 76 10.29 -7.14 -3.18
N ASP A 77 8.96 -7.15 -3.11
CA ASP A 77 8.08 -7.43 -4.26
C ASP A 77 7.59 -6.13 -4.93
N TYR A 78 8.18 -4.98 -4.61
CA TYR A 78 7.70 -3.67 -5.07
C TYR A 78 8.22 -3.36 -6.46
N ILE A 79 7.31 -3.09 -7.41
CA ILE A 79 7.59 -2.89 -8.84
C ILE A 79 8.72 -1.88 -9.12
N ASN A 80 8.80 -0.80 -8.36
CA ASN A 80 9.72 0.31 -8.60
C ASN A 80 10.67 0.53 -7.41
N LEU A 81 11.16 -0.56 -6.78
CA LEU A 81 11.91 -0.45 -5.53
C LEU A 81 13.17 0.40 -5.71
N GLU A 82 13.91 0.16 -6.78
CA GLU A 82 15.16 0.89 -7.04
C GLU A 82 14.88 2.36 -7.37
N ARG A 83 13.89 2.64 -8.22
CA ARG A 83 13.49 4.02 -8.51
C ARG A 83 13.05 4.78 -7.25
N LEU A 84 12.27 4.14 -6.38
CA LEU A 84 11.87 4.72 -5.09
C LEU A 84 13.10 4.96 -4.20
N ARG A 85 14.03 4.00 -4.15
CA ARG A 85 15.26 4.13 -3.37
C ARG A 85 16.10 5.31 -3.83
N SER A 86 16.41 5.40 -5.13
CA SER A 86 17.16 6.51 -5.71
C SER A 86 16.50 7.84 -5.40
N ARG A 87 15.16 7.91 -5.54
CA ARG A 87 14.45 9.16 -5.27
C ARG A 87 14.50 9.58 -3.81
N VAL A 88 14.37 8.63 -2.88
CA VAL A 88 14.52 8.91 -1.44
C VAL A 88 15.94 9.37 -1.12
N ILE A 89 16.97 8.80 -1.76
CA ILE A 89 18.37 9.24 -1.60
C ILE A 89 18.54 10.67 -2.09
N GLU A 90 18.06 11.00 -3.29
CA GLU A 90 18.15 12.35 -3.87
C GLU A 90 17.47 13.40 -2.98
N LEU A 91 16.24 13.14 -2.56
CA LEU A 91 15.50 14.08 -1.71
C LEU A 91 16.15 14.23 -0.32
N ASN A 92 16.67 13.14 0.24
CA ASN A 92 17.41 13.18 1.51
C ASN A 92 18.72 13.97 1.39
N ALA A 93 19.48 13.77 0.30
CA ALA A 93 20.69 14.53 0.00
C ALA A 93 20.40 16.03 -0.21
N ALA A 94 19.22 16.38 -0.70
CA ALA A 94 18.72 17.74 -0.78
C ALA A 94 18.22 18.31 0.57
N GLY A 95 18.45 17.61 1.69
CA GLY A 95 18.09 18.08 3.03
C GLY A 95 16.61 17.97 3.38
N LYS A 96 15.81 17.20 2.61
CA LYS A 96 14.38 17.02 2.89
C LYS A 96 14.14 16.09 4.07
N MET A 97 13.26 16.50 4.98
CA MET A 97 12.81 15.66 6.09
C MET A 97 11.88 14.53 5.60
N ASP A 98 11.75 13.47 6.39
CA ASP A 98 10.93 12.29 6.04
C ASP A 98 9.48 12.65 5.65
N LYS A 99 8.90 13.71 6.27
CA LYS A 99 7.57 14.24 5.92
C LYS A 99 7.53 14.87 4.53
N GLU A 100 8.53 15.68 4.19
CA GLU A 100 8.63 16.33 2.88
C GLU A 100 8.90 15.30 1.78
N ILE A 101 9.77 14.32 2.06
CA ILE A 101 10.03 13.19 1.14
C ILE A 101 8.74 12.43 0.85
N ALA A 102 7.91 12.17 1.87
CA ALA A 102 6.63 11.49 1.68
C ALA A 102 5.68 12.29 0.77
N VAL A 103 5.59 13.60 0.97
CA VAL A 103 4.77 14.50 0.13
C VAL A 103 5.26 14.50 -1.31
N ALA A 104 6.57 14.68 -1.53
CA ALA A 104 7.17 14.66 -2.87
C ALA A 104 6.96 13.31 -3.56
N SER A 105 7.17 12.20 -2.84
CA SER A 105 6.96 10.85 -3.38
C SER A 105 5.50 10.64 -3.82
N ASN A 106 4.52 11.12 -3.05
CA ASN A 106 3.11 11.04 -3.42
C ASN A 106 2.78 11.91 -4.64
N ALA A 107 3.34 13.12 -4.72
CA ALA A 107 3.15 14.03 -5.86
C ALA A 107 3.75 13.44 -7.15
N GLU A 108 4.84 12.69 -7.04
CA GLU A 108 5.48 11.98 -8.15
C GLU A 108 4.77 10.65 -8.52
N GLY A 109 3.68 10.30 -7.82
CA GLY A 109 2.85 9.13 -8.11
C GLY A 109 3.33 7.83 -7.48
N PHE A 110 4.29 7.86 -6.54
CA PHE A 110 4.65 6.66 -5.80
C PHE A 110 3.54 6.26 -4.83
N VAL A 111 3.19 4.97 -4.85
CA VAL A 111 2.24 4.36 -3.90
C VAL A 111 2.97 3.39 -3.02
N ALA A 112 2.76 3.40 -1.70
CA ALA A 112 3.43 2.47 -0.80
C ALA A 112 3.05 1.01 -1.11
N ALA A 113 3.86 0.05 -0.66
CA ALA A 113 3.62 -1.39 -0.84
C ALA A 113 2.17 -1.81 -0.49
N GLY A 114 1.61 -1.22 0.56
CA GLY A 114 0.23 -1.42 1.00
C GLY A 114 -0.86 -0.81 0.09
N GLY A 115 -0.53 -0.24 -1.07
CA GLY A 115 -1.52 0.44 -1.93
C GLY A 115 -2.11 1.69 -1.29
N CYS A 116 -1.33 2.38 -0.44
CA CYS A 116 -1.73 3.59 0.28
C CYS A 116 -0.68 4.69 0.03
N ALA A 117 -1.06 5.95 0.22
CA ALA A 117 -0.13 7.07 0.12
C ALA A 117 1.05 6.90 1.10
N PHE A 118 2.23 7.39 0.71
CA PHE A 118 3.39 7.46 1.58
C PHE A 118 3.13 8.39 2.76
N LYS A 119 3.59 7.97 3.93
CA LYS A 119 3.64 8.76 5.16
C LYS A 119 5.08 8.84 5.65
N SER A 120 5.39 9.82 6.49
CA SER A 120 6.71 10.04 7.06
C SER A 120 7.29 8.78 7.71
N GLU A 121 6.47 8.00 8.42
CA GLU A 121 6.91 6.78 9.11
C GLU A 121 7.35 5.69 8.13
N LYS A 122 6.76 5.63 6.94
CA LYS A 122 7.18 4.70 5.88
C LYS A 122 8.52 5.11 5.28
N VAL A 123 8.72 6.41 5.08
CA VAL A 123 10.01 6.94 4.60
C VAL A 123 11.10 6.67 5.63
N TRP A 124 10.88 7.00 6.90
CA TRP A 124 11.81 6.68 8.00
C TRP A 124 12.22 5.20 8.01
N LEU A 125 11.25 4.30 7.86
CA LEU A 125 11.50 2.86 7.86
C LEU A 125 12.34 2.42 6.66
N LEU A 126 12.03 2.92 5.46
CA LEU A 126 12.77 2.62 4.24
C LEU A 126 14.20 3.18 4.31
N ARG A 127 14.32 4.42 4.77
CA ARG A 127 15.58 5.11 4.98
C ARG A 127 16.49 4.33 5.93
N THR A 128 15.95 3.89 7.06
CA THR A 128 16.65 3.03 8.03
C THR A 128 17.08 1.70 7.42
N ARG A 129 16.18 1.04 6.67
CA ARG A 129 16.48 -0.22 5.97
C ARG A 129 17.60 -0.07 4.94
N TRP A 130 17.68 1.07 4.26
CA TRP A 130 18.67 1.33 3.23
C TRP A 130 19.96 1.97 3.75
N GLY A 131 20.08 2.17 5.06
CA GLY A 131 21.26 2.77 5.68
C GLY A 131 21.42 4.27 5.36
N ILE A 132 20.34 4.95 4.99
CA ILE A 132 20.37 6.38 4.68
C ILE A 132 20.25 7.17 6.01
N PRO A 133 21.16 8.08 6.33
CA PRO A 133 21.10 8.85 7.57
C PRO A 133 19.90 9.82 7.57
N THR A 134 19.42 10.16 8.76
CA THR A 134 18.38 11.20 8.87
C THR A 134 19.02 12.55 8.57
N VAL A 135 18.29 13.42 7.87
CA VAL A 135 18.65 14.84 7.85
C VAL A 135 18.50 15.35 9.28
N LYS A 136 19.54 16.00 9.81
CA LYS A 136 19.42 16.74 11.07
C LYS A 136 19.10 18.19 10.74
N ILE A 137 18.26 18.80 11.57
CA ILE A 137 17.91 20.24 11.48
C ILE A 137 19.18 21.11 11.62
N ASN A 138 20.19 20.62 12.35
CA ASN A 138 21.48 21.31 12.53
C ASN A 138 22.60 20.79 11.61
N GLY A 139 22.28 20.08 10.53
CA GLY A 139 23.28 19.52 9.62
C GLY A 139 24.06 18.36 10.26
N THR A 140 25.36 18.52 10.46
CA THR A 140 26.21 17.48 11.08
C THR A 140 26.44 17.68 12.57
N SER A 141 26.24 18.89 13.09
CA SER A 141 26.51 19.22 14.49
C SER A 141 25.59 18.47 15.46
N ALA A 142 26.01 18.39 16.72
CA ALA A 142 25.16 17.88 17.78
C ALA A 142 23.96 18.83 17.97
N ASN A 143 22.82 18.27 18.39
CA ASN A 143 21.72 19.13 18.82
C ASN A 143 22.17 19.86 20.10
N PRO A 144 21.90 21.17 20.23
CA PRO A 144 22.18 21.87 21.47
C PRO A 144 21.35 21.26 22.60
N ASP A 145 21.79 21.40 23.85
CA ASP A 145 21.01 20.94 25.00
C ASP A 145 19.66 21.66 25.06
N ARG A 146 19.68 22.96 24.76
CA ARG A 146 18.49 23.81 24.70
C ARG A 146 18.50 24.66 23.43
N TRP A 147 17.36 24.71 22.77
CA TRP A 147 17.13 25.52 21.57
C TRP A 147 16.82 26.98 21.94
N PRO A 148 16.99 27.93 21.00
CA PRO A 148 16.69 29.35 21.24
C PRO A 148 15.24 29.64 21.65
N ASP A 149 14.29 28.82 21.20
CA ASP A 149 12.88 28.89 21.58
C ASP A 149 12.59 28.36 23.00
N GLY A 150 13.64 27.90 23.70
CA GLY A 150 13.58 27.41 25.06
C GLY A 150 13.25 25.92 25.19
N THR A 151 13.00 25.21 24.09
CA THR A 151 12.78 23.76 24.08
C THR A 151 14.09 22.99 24.29
N TYR A 152 14.01 21.76 24.82
CA TYR A 152 15.19 20.92 25.04
C TYR A 152 15.34 19.87 23.95
N SER A 153 16.59 19.54 23.58
CA SER A 153 16.87 18.29 22.88
C SER A 153 16.67 17.10 23.83
N VAL A 154 16.55 15.87 23.31
CA VAL A 154 16.41 14.68 24.16
C VAL A 154 17.59 14.53 25.12
N GLN A 155 18.81 14.83 24.66
CA GLN A 155 20.02 14.79 25.49
C GLN A 155 20.00 15.91 26.55
N GLY A 156 19.66 17.14 26.16
CA GLY A 156 19.55 18.25 27.11
C GLY A 156 18.45 18.06 28.15
N ALA A 157 17.30 17.50 27.75
CA ALA A 157 16.22 17.14 28.68
C ALA A 157 16.66 16.05 29.66
N ALA A 158 17.36 15.02 29.18
CA ALA A 158 17.90 13.97 30.03
C ALA A 158 18.94 14.53 31.02
N ALA A 159 19.84 15.42 30.57
CA ALA A 159 20.82 16.07 31.42
C ALA A 159 20.16 16.98 32.48
N ALA A 160 19.17 17.79 32.07
CA ALA A 160 18.40 18.63 32.99
C ALA A 160 17.68 17.78 34.06
N LEU A 161 17.02 16.69 33.65
CA LEU A 161 16.34 15.79 34.58
C LEU A 161 17.30 15.00 35.48
N ALA A 162 18.50 14.65 35.00
CA ALA A 162 19.53 13.99 35.80
C ALA A 162 20.16 14.92 36.85
N SER A 163 20.17 16.23 36.59
CA SER A 163 20.62 17.26 37.53
C SER A 163 19.61 17.57 38.64
N HIS A 164 18.35 17.17 38.45
CA HIS A 164 17.38 17.15 39.54
C HIS A 164 17.53 15.86 40.33
N PRO A 165 17.81 15.90 41.64
CA PRO A 165 17.78 14.70 42.45
C PRO A 165 16.38 14.10 42.31
N LYS A 166 16.31 12.80 41.98
CA LYS A 166 15.07 12.02 42.04
C LYS A 166 14.40 12.40 43.36
N PRO A 167 13.11 12.82 43.39
CA PRO A 167 12.42 12.91 44.66
C PRO A 167 12.56 11.54 45.29
N SER A 168 13.27 11.47 46.41
CA SER A 168 13.35 10.26 47.19
C SER A 168 11.91 9.85 47.46
N LEU A 169 11.46 8.76 46.83
CA LEU A 169 10.29 8.05 47.31
C LEU A 169 10.69 7.60 48.71
N THR A 170 10.38 8.42 49.71
CA THR A 170 10.45 8.07 51.12
C THR A 170 9.46 6.93 51.30
N THR A 171 9.97 5.72 51.09
CA THR A 171 9.26 4.50 51.40
C THR A 171 9.33 4.41 52.92
N SER A 172 8.25 4.83 53.57
CA SER A 172 8.05 4.60 55.00
C SER A 172 8.20 3.10 55.26
N PRO A 173 9.05 2.65 56.21
CA PRO A 173 9.27 1.23 56.41
C PRO A 173 8.07 0.64 57.16
N ALA A 174 7.14 0.03 56.42
CA ALA A 174 6.30 -1.01 57.00
C ALA A 174 7.14 -2.28 57.09
N ALA A 175 7.41 -2.71 58.32
CA ALA A 175 8.09 -3.95 58.64
C ALA A 175 7.43 -5.16 57.96
N GLY A 176 8.23 -6.04 57.36
CA GLY A 176 7.74 -7.30 56.82
C GLY A 176 8.68 -7.94 55.82
N SER A 177 9.66 -8.69 56.33
CA SER A 177 10.52 -9.61 55.57
C SER A 177 9.72 -10.57 54.67
N ARG A 178 10.25 -10.86 53.48
CA ARG A 178 10.55 -12.23 53.03
C ARG A 178 11.28 -12.25 51.67
N ASP A 179 12.19 -13.19 51.60
CA ASP A 179 13.10 -13.52 50.51
C ASP A 179 12.41 -13.88 49.19
N ALA A 180 13.09 -13.60 48.08
CA ALA A 180 13.27 -14.56 46.99
C ALA A 180 14.25 -14.04 45.93
N SER A 181 15.35 -14.76 45.82
CA SER A 181 16.30 -14.84 44.71
C SER A 181 15.65 -15.03 43.33
N SER A 182 16.19 -14.38 42.29
CA SER A 182 16.25 -14.97 40.93
C SER A 182 17.21 -14.21 40.02
N GLN A 183 18.36 -14.81 39.75
CA GLN A 183 19.20 -14.48 38.59
C GLN A 183 18.49 -14.88 37.30
N ARG A 184 18.56 -14.04 36.25
CA ARG A 184 18.53 -14.55 34.88
C ARG A 184 19.23 -13.59 33.91
N GLY A 185 20.38 -14.00 33.41
CA GLY A 185 21.01 -13.44 32.22
C GLY A 185 20.36 -13.95 30.93
N SER A 186 20.54 -13.21 29.83
CA SER A 186 20.39 -13.68 28.45
C SER A 186 20.78 -12.55 27.49
N ARG A 187 21.99 -12.58 26.91
CA ARG A 187 22.30 -13.11 25.55
C ARG A 187 21.51 -12.46 24.41
N GLY A 188 22.27 -11.84 23.50
CA GLY A 188 21.82 -11.14 22.31
C GLY A 188 21.09 -12.00 21.29
N LYS A 189 20.30 -11.32 20.44
CA LYS A 189 19.71 -11.86 19.23
C LYS A 189 19.97 -10.89 18.08
N SER A 190 20.70 -11.35 17.08
CA SER A 190 20.70 -10.74 15.75
C SER A 190 19.30 -10.91 15.16
N ASN A 191 18.71 -9.82 14.66
CA ASN A 191 17.34 -9.81 14.18
C ASN A 191 17.34 -9.53 12.67
N SER A 192 17.28 -10.60 11.87
CA SER A 192 16.88 -10.51 10.47
C SER A 192 15.36 -10.38 10.42
N GLN A 193 14.85 -9.16 10.43
CA GLN A 193 13.40 -8.89 10.49
C GLN A 193 12.79 -8.72 9.10
N THR A 194 11.95 -9.68 8.72
CA THR A 194 10.96 -9.55 7.66
C THR A 194 9.93 -8.50 8.08
N ILE A 195 10.14 -7.24 7.66
CA ILE A 195 9.27 -6.12 8.04
C ILE A 195 7.90 -6.26 7.37
N ARG A 196 6.89 -6.65 8.16
CA ARG A 196 5.48 -6.65 7.76
C ARG A 196 4.94 -5.22 7.76
N SER A 197 4.37 -4.77 6.64
CA SER A 197 3.70 -3.46 6.59
C SER A 197 2.54 -3.39 7.58
N THR A 198 2.55 -2.38 8.46
CA THR A 198 1.39 -1.96 9.26
C THR A 198 0.16 -1.75 8.36
N ARG A 199 -0.98 -2.22 8.87
CA ARG A 199 -2.23 -2.49 8.14
C ARG A 199 -2.87 -1.18 7.65
N CYS A 200 -2.88 -0.93 6.34
CA CYS A 200 -3.77 0.06 5.73
C CYS A 200 -5.22 -0.49 5.81
N GLY A 201 -6.20 0.36 6.14
CA GLY A 201 -7.57 -0.01 6.51
C GLY A 201 -8.22 -1.07 5.60
N ARG A 202 -8.92 -2.02 6.22
CA ARG A 202 -9.66 -3.07 5.51
C ARG A 202 -10.89 -2.45 4.83
N GLY A 203 -10.81 -2.22 3.53
CA GLY A 203 -12.00 -2.20 2.68
C GLY A 203 -12.55 -3.62 2.49
N PRO A 204 -13.84 -3.78 2.18
CA PRO A 204 -14.48 -5.10 2.09
C PRO A 204 -13.82 -5.98 1.02
N LEU A 205 -13.49 -7.21 1.39
CA LEU A 205 -12.98 -8.24 0.49
C LEU A 205 -14.13 -8.74 -0.39
N VAL A 206 -14.12 -8.39 -1.67
CA VAL A 206 -14.99 -9.02 -2.67
C VAL A 206 -14.52 -10.45 -2.88
N ARG A 207 -15.32 -11.42 -2.44
CA ARG A 207 -15.04 -12.85 -2.57
C ARG A 207 -15.27 -13.28 -4.02
N LEU A 208 -14.18 -13.45 -4.79
CA LEU A 208 -14.23 -14.04 -6.12
C LEU A 208 -14.65 -15.52 -6.00
N ARG A 209 -15.90 -15.85 -6.38
CA ARG A 209 -16.33 -17.24 -6.55
C ARG A 209 -15.91 -17.74 -7.93
N ARG A 210 -15.40 -18.98 -7.99
CA ARG A 210 -15.11 -19.67 -9.26
C ARG A 210 -16.43 -20.11 -9.90
N GLY A 211 -16.77 -19.56 -11.06
CA GLY A 211 -17.87 -20.04 -11.90
C GLY A 211 -17.46 -21.25 -12.76
N PRO A 212 -18.41 -21.98 -13.34
CA PRO A 212 -18.11 -23.12 -14.21
C PRO A 212 -17.42 -22.67 -15.51
N PRO A 213 -16.55 -23.50 -16.11
CA PRO A 213 -15.82 -23.14 -17.32
C PRO A 213 -16.73 -23.13 -18.56
N CYS A 214 -16.62 -22.08 -19.37
CA CYS A 214 -17.10 -22.11 -20.76
C CYS A 214 -16.20 -23.07 -21.58
N ALA A 215 -16.84 -23.98 -22.32
CA ALA A 215 -16.15 -24.95 -23.15
C ALA A 215 -15.52 -24.28 -24.38
N SER A 216 -14.19 -24.17 -24.42
CA SER A 216 -13.37 -24.55 -25.57
C SER A 216 -11.87 -24.40 -25.29
N MET A 217 -11.15 -25.46 -25.67
CA MET A 217 -9.72 -25.63 -25.93
C MET A 217 -8.64 -25.47 -24.83
N ALA A 218 -8.06 -26.65 -24.53
CA ALA A 218 -6.64 -27.01 -24.41
C ALA A 218 -5.69 -26.20 -23.49
N ARG A 219 -5.25 -26.92 -22.46
CA ARG A 219 -4.27 -26.58 -21.41
C ARG A 219 -2.93 -26.05 -21.94
N LYS A 220 -2.43 -24.97 -21.33
CA LYS A 220 -1.01 -24.84 -20.94
C LYS A 220 -0.92 -24.35 -19.49
N ARG A 221 -0.02 -25.01 -18.74
CA ARG A 221 0.14 -24.87 -17.29
C ARG A 221 0.87 -23.56 -16.95
N GLY A 222 0.09 -22.52 -16.69
CA GLY A 222 0.45 -21.38 -15.84
C GLY A 222 -0.78 -21.09 -14.99
N CYS A 223 -0.62 -20.72 -13.71
CA CYS A 223 -1.76 -20.38 -12.85
C CYS A 223 -2.42 -19.06 -13.33
N ALA A 224 -3.15 -19.11 -14.44
CA ALA A 224 -4.06 -18.07 -14.89
C ALA A 224 -5.36 -18.24 -14.11
N LEU A 225 -5.75 -17.21 -13.36
CA LEU A 225 -7.06 -17.20 -12.72
C LEU A 225 -8.05 -16.64 -13.74
N LYS A 226 -8.90 -17.49 -14.29
CA LYS A 226 -10.03 -17.09 -15.14
C LYS A 226 -11.11 -16.47 -14.25
N VAL A 227 -11.38 -15.19 -14.41
CA VAL A 227 -12.47 -14.50 -13.71
C VAL A 227 -13.66 -14.42 -14.66
N VAL A 228 -14.69 -15.22 -14.39
CA VAL A 228 -15.97 -15.16 -15.09
C VAL A 228 -16.88 -14.19 -14.32
N LEU A 229 -17.33 -13.12 -14.98
CA LEU A 229 -18.25 -12.14 -14.41
C LEU A 229 -19.68 -12.70 -14.33
N THR A 230 -19.96 -13.60 -13.39
CA THR A 230 -21.34 -14.08 -13.15
C THR A 230 -22.22 -12.96 -12.56
N SER A 231 -23.42 -12.79 -13.10
CA SER A 231 -24.48 -11.96 -12.52
C SER A 231 -25.04 -12.64 -11.27
N VAL A 232 -25.05 -11.93 -10.14
CA VAL A 232 -26.02 -12.20 -9.07
C VAL A 232 -27.12 -11.19 -9.33
N VAL A 233 -28.22 -11.66 -9.91
CA VAL A 233 -29.48 -10.92 -9.94
C VAL A 233 -30.11 -11.15 -8.57
N SER A 234 -30.03 -10.15 -7.67
CA SER A 234 -30.86 -10.17 -6.48
C SER A 234 -32.26 -9.74 -6.90
N SER A 235 -33.14 -10.72 -7.05
CA SER A 235 -34.58 -10.49 -7.10
C SER A 235 -35.04 -10.29 -5.66
N THR A 236 -35.52 -9.10 -5.32
CA THR A 236 -36.40 -8.89 -4.16
C THR A 236 -37.75 -8.48 -4.71
N ALA A 237 -38.73 -9.31 -4.39
CA ALA A 237 -40.17 -9.04 -4.54
C ALA A 237 -40.58 -7.85 -3.67
#